data_AF-A0A815YWH6-F1
#
_entry.id   AF-A0A815YWH6-F1
#
_cell.length_a   1.000
_cell.length_b   1.000
_cell.length_c   1.000
_cell.angle_alpha   90.00
_cell.angle_beta   90.00
_cell.angle_gamma   90.00
#
_symmetry.space_group_name_H-M   'P 1'
#
loop_
_entity.id
_entity.type
_entity.pdbx_description
1 polymer ?
#
loop_
_entity_poly.entity_id
_entity_poly.type
_entity_poly.pdbx_seq_one_letter_code
_entity_poly.pdbx_strand_id
1 'polypeptide(L)' 'MVWLGVRSEGLSVPVIFEHGSMDAQRYIDEVLPIALECGNEMLGEHWTYQQDGARPHIHYLSQKWCIDHFPS' A
#
# COMPACT_ATOMS: atom_id res chain seq x y z
N MET A 1 5.36 3.16 -14.10
CA MET A 1 5.26 1.90 -13.31
C MET A 1 3.86 1.87 -12.70
N VAL A 2 3.26 0.71 -12.45
CA VAL A 2 1.91 0.62 -11.86
C VAL A 2 1.98 -0.17 -10.55
N TRP A 3 1.29 0.31 -9.52
CA TRP A 3 0.99 -0.46 -8.32
C TRP A 3 -0.49 -0.84 -8.30
N LEU A 4 -0.77 -2.06 -7.84
CA LEU A 4 -2.10 -2.65 -7.73
C LEU A 4 -2.15 -3.56 -6.50
N GLY A 5 -3.20 -3.44 -5.70
CA GLY A 5 -3.60 -4.43 -4.71
C GLY A 5 -4.51 -5.50 -5.33
N VAL A 6 -4.35 -6.75 -4.91
CA VAL A 6 -5.12 -7.90 -5.43
C VAL A 6 -5.69 -8.70 -4.26
N ARG A 7 -6.93 -9.17 -4.40
CA ARG A 7 -7.57 -10.12 -3.49
C ARG A 7 -8.44 -11.14 -4.24
N SER A 8 -9.04 -12.09 -3.51
CA SER A 8 -9.96 -13.10 -4.04
C SER A 8 -11.13 -12.52 -4.84
N GLU A 9 -11.72 -11.40 -4.39
CA GLU A 9 -12.90 -10.82 -5.04
C GLU A 9 -12.61 -9.63 -5.98
N GLY A 10 -11.35 -9.21 -6.18
CA GLY A 10 -11.07 -8.07 -7.07
C GLY A 10 -9.72 -7.38 -6.90
N LEU A 11 -9.63 -6.18 -7.49
CA LEU A 11 -8.43 -5.34 -7.55
C LEU A 11 -8.67 -3.99 -6.88
N SER A 12 -7.62 -3.39 -6.35
CA SER A 12 -7.63 -1.97 -5.96
C SER A 12 -7.71 -1.06 -7.19
N VAL A 13 -7.97 0.23 -6.97
CA VAL A 13 -7.69 1.25 -7.98
C VAL A 13 -6.18 1.22 -8.30
N PRO A 14 -5.76 1.21 -9.57
CA PRO A 14 -4.34 1.23 -9.94
C PRO A 14 -3.74 2.59 -9.61
N VAL A 15 -2.53 2.58 -9.06
CA VAL A 15 -1.71 3.78 -8.91
C VAL A 15 -0.69 3.83 -10.04
N ILE A 16 -0.77 4.88 -10.86
CA ILE A 16 0.09 5.05 -12.04
C ILE A 16 1.22 6.01 -11.68
N PHE A 17 2.45 5.49 -11.63
CA PHE A 17 3.66 6.29 -11.46
C PHE A 17 4.17 6.72 -12.83
N GLU A 18 3.98 8.00 -13.17
CA GLU A 18 4.38 8.55 -14.48
C GLU A 18 5.91 8.60 -14.63
N HIS A 19 6.64 9.02 -13.58
CA HIS A 19 8.09 9.23 -13.65
C HIS A 19 8.85 8.84 -12.36
N GLY A 20 10.14 8.54 -12.54
CA GLY A 20 11.10 8.34 -11.46
C GLY A 20 11.06 6.95 -10.79
N SER A 21 12.00 6.75 -9.86
CA SER A 21 12.00 5.60 -8.96
C SER A 21 11.07 5.82 -7.77
N MET A 22 10.54 4.73 -7.22
CA MET A 22 9.80 4.74 -5.96
C MET A 22 10.78 4.79 -4.79
N ASP A 23 10.66 5.80 -3.94
CA ASP A 23 11.32 5.85 -2.63
C ASP A 23 10.28 5.66 -1.52
N ALA A 24 10.74 5.66 -0.26
CA ALA A 24 9.86 5.44 0.88
C ALA A 24 8.82 6.56 1.06
N GLN A 25 9.18 7.81 0.81
CA GLN A 25 8.27 8.94 1.01
C GLN A 25 7.16 8.91 -0.05
N ARG A 26 7.53 8.73 -1.31
CA ARG A 26 6.57 8.56 -2.40
C ARG A 26 5.67 7.35 -2.18
N TYR A 27 6.20 6.25 -1.65
CA TYR A 27 5.39 5.07 -1.34
C TYR A 27 4.35 5.35 -0.25
N ILE A 28 4.74 6.09 0.80
CA ILE A 28 3.83 6.53 1.85
C ILE A 28 2.76 7.48 1.31
N ASP A 29 3.12 8.41 0.42
CA ASP A 29 2.19 9.44 -0.04
C ASP A 29 1.26 8.93 -1.16
N GLU A 30 1.78 8.10 -2.06
CA GLU A 30 1.09 7.71 -3.30
C GLU A 30 0.41 6.33 -3.21
N VAL A 31 0.87 5.43 -2.33
CA VAL A 31 0.39 4.02 -2.32
C VAL A 31 -0.36 3.66 -1.04
N LEU A 32 0.25 3.86 0.12
CA LEU A 32 -0.31 3.36 1.38
C LEU A 32 -1.73 3.86 1.70
N PRO A 33 -2.11 5.12 1.41
CA PRO A 33 -3.48 5.61 1.62
C PRO A 33 -4.49 4.89 0.74
N ILE A 34 -4.14 4.63 -0.53
CA ILE A 34 -5.00 3.92 -1.47
C ILE A 34 -5.12 2.45 -1.07
N ALA A 35 -4.03 1.84 -0.59
CA ALA A 35 -4.06 0.50 -0.03
C ALA A 35 -4.98 0.39 1.20
N LEU A 36 -4.95 1.37 2.11
CA LEU A 36 -5.83 1.43 3.28
C LEU A 36 -7.29 1.59 2.87
N GLU A 37 -7.59 2.58 2.03
CA GLU A 37 -8.94 2.86 1.54
C GLU A 37 -9.52 1.63 0.86
N CYS A 38 -8.80 1.08 -0.12
CA CYS A 38 -9.24 -0.13 -0.81
C CYS A 38 -9.38 -1.30 0.16
N GLY A 39 -8.41 -1.54 1.05
CA GLY A 39 -8.48 -2.62 2.04
C GLY A 39 -9.73 -2.53 2.90
N ASN A 40 -10.05 -1.34 3.42
CA ASN A 40 -11.22 -1.11 4.27
C ASN A 40 -12.54 -1.24 3.49
N GLU A 41 -12.64 -0.63 2.31
CA GLU A 41 -13.85 -0.73 1.47
C GLU A 41 -14.12 -2.18 1.04
N MET A 42 -13.05 -2.91 0.75
CA MET A 42 -13.12 -4.25 0.20
C MET A 42 -13.33 -5.31 1.28
N LEU A 43 -12.52 -5.29 2.34
CA LEU A 43 -12.37 -6.37 3.31
C LEU A 43 -12.88 -6.00 4.72
N GLY A 44 -13.34 -4.76 4.92
CA GLY A 44 -13.78 -4.27 6.22
C GLY A 44 -12.62 -4.03 7.18
N GLU A 45 -12.80 -4.36 8.47
CA GLU A 45 -11.83 -4.03 9.52
C GLU A 45 -10.79 -5.13 9.80
N HIS A 46 -10.92 -6.30 9.16
CA HIS A 46 -10.10 -7.48 9.46
C HIS A 46 -9.40 -8.02 8.22
N TRP A 47 -8.26 -7.43 7.90
CA TRP A 47 -7.44 -7.84 6.77
C TRP A 47 -5.95 -7.63 7.05
N THR A 48 -5.12 -8.31 6.26
CA THR A 48 -3.65 -8.21 6.38
C THR A 48 -3.08 -7.64 5.10
N TYR A 49 -2.26 -6.59 5.22
CA TYR A 49 -1.49 -6.07 4.10
C TYR A 49 -0.24 -6.91 3.86
N GLN A 50 -0.06 -7.39 2.63
CA GLN A 50 1.11 -8.17 2.23
C GLN A 50 1.82 -7.51 1.05
N GLN A 51 3.14 -7.40 1.15
CA GLN A 51 4.01 -6.81 0.14
C GLN A 51 5.36 -7.54 0.13
N ASP A 52 6.17 -7.30 -0.90
CA ASP A 52 7.54 -7.85 -0.98
C ASP A 52 8.54 -7.04 -0.13
N GLY A 53 9.82 -7.45 -0.16
CA GLY A 53 10.91 -6.82 0.59
C GLY A 53 11.60 -5.64 -0.10
N ALA A 54 10.96 -4.94 -1.06
CA ALA A 54 11.61 -3.81 -1.73
C ALA A 54 12.00 -2.70 -0.76
N ARG A 55 13.08 -1.96 -1.06
CA ARG A 55 13.62 -0.91 -0.17
C ARG A 55 12.57 0.11 0.33
N PRO A 56 11.65 0.64 -0.51
CA PRO A 56 10.59 1.53 -0.03
C PRO A 56 9.61 0.87 0.93
N HIS A 57 9.36 -0.43 0.77
CA HIS A 57 8.40 -1.19 1.58
C HIS A 57 8.93 -1.42 2.99
N ILE A 58 10.19 -1.86 3.11
CA ILE A 58 10.83 -2.18 4.39
C ILE A 58 11.45 -0.96 5.09
N HIS A 59 11.37 0.22 4.49
CA HIS A 59 11.88 1.43 5.11
C HIS A 59 11.15 1.74 6.42
N TYR A 60 11.87 2.19 7.44
CA TYR A 60 11.31 2.35 8.79
C TYR A 60 10.09 3.30 8.83
N LEU A 61 10.07 4.33 7.98
CA LEU A 61 8.94 5.25 7.85
C LEU A 61 7.70 4.55 7.28
N SER A 62 7.86 3.74 6.24
CA SER A 62 6.75 3.01 5.62
C SER A 62 6.19 1.97 6.60
N GLN A 63 7.07 1.27 7.32
CA GLN A 63 6.68 0.30 8.35
C GLN A 63 5.96 0.98 9.52
N LYS A 64 6.48 2.12 9.99
CA LYS A 64 5.80 2.92 11.02
C LYS A 64 4.42 3.38 10.56
N TRP A 65 4.31 3.88 9.32
CA TRP A 65 3.02 4.28 8.77
C TRP A 65 2.04 3.11 8.77
N CYS A 66 2.45 1.93 8.31
CA CYS A 66 1.60 0.74 8.31
C CYS A 66 1.13 0.38 9.73
N ILE A 67 2.02 0.39 10.72
CA ILE A 67 1.67 0.10 12.12
C ILE A 67 0.67 1.11 12.68
N ASP A 68 0.82 2.39 12.33
CA ASP A 68 -0.01 3.47 12.85
C ASP A 68 -1.41 3.51 12.19
N HIS A 69 -1.61 2.93 11.00
CA HIS A 69 -2.82 3.13 10.18
C HIS A 69 -3.53 1.86 9.70
N PHE A 70 -2.82 0.75 9.47
CA PHE A 70 -3.46 -0.50 9.02
C PHE A 70 -4.10 -1.25 10.19
N PRO A 71 -5.17 -2.02 9.93
CA PRO A 71 -5.77 -2.87 10.95
C PRO A 71 -4.79 -3.94 11.43
N SER A 72 -4.95 -4.29 12.72
CA SER A 72 -4.12 -5.27 13.44
C SER A 72 -4.59 -6.71 13.20
#